data_AF-A0A7X2P0D1-F1
#
_entry.id   AF-A0A7X2P0D1-F1
#
_cell.length_a   1.000
_cell.length_b   1.000
_cell.length_c   1.000
_cell.angle_alpha   90.00
_cell.angle_beta   90.00
_cell.angle_gamma   90.00
#
_symmetry.space_group_name_H-M   'P 1'
#
loop_
_entity.id
_entity.type
_entity.pdbx_description
1 polymer ?
#
loop_
_entity_poly.entity_id
_entity_poly.type
_entity_poly.pdbx_seq_one_letter_code
_entity_poly.pdbx_strand_id
1 'polypeptide(L)'
;MQPGSRPVGKRESSASSGSISPSHQPVIDCAEADARSLVESAALTLVNRRQLEPADFEHQETGAVLLTERGRRVVIEAWQARKRNDLRHAWFDEAAPLGLFPQLQAQLLARHLRGELDGYPAFVWG
;
A
#
# COMPACT_ATOMS: atom_id res chain seq x y z
N MET A 1 16.93 -60.18 18.63
CA MET A 1 15.85 -59.92 19.59
C MET A 1 15.66 -58.40 19.66
N GLN A 2 14.55 -57.88 19.12
CA GLN A 2 14.06 -56.53 19.47
C GLN A 2 13.23 -56.63 20.76
N PRO A 3 13.08 -55.51 21.49
CA PRO A 3 11.78 -54.83 21.50
C PRO A 3 11.99 -53.33 21.24
N GLY A 4 11.17 -52.61 20.48
CA GLY A 4 9.71 -52.64 20.44
C GLY A 4 9.17 -51.42 21.19
N SER A 5 9.04 -50.28 20.51
CA SER A 5 8.15 -49.16 20.91
C SER A 5 7.78 -48.33 19.67
N ARG A 6 6.48 -48.31 19.37
CA ARG A 6 5.82 -47.68 18.21
C ARG A 6 5.49 -46.19 18.50
N PRO A 7 5.02 -45.41 17.51
CA PRO A 7 5.45 -44.04 17.28
C PRO A 7 4.56 -42.99 17.97
N VAL A 8 5.17 -41.87 18.39
CA VAL A 8 4.42 -40.63 18.64
C VAL A 8 4.20 -39.95 17.29
N GLY A 9 2.97 -40.01 16.81
CA GLY A 9 2.53 -39.21 15.69
C GLY A 9 2.60 -37.73 16.05
N LYS A 10 3.41 -36.97 15.33
CA LYS A 10 3.14 -35.55 15.12
C LYS A 10 2.37 -35.43 13.82
N ARG A 11 1.05 -35.32 13.94
CA ARG A 11 0.24 -34.59 12.97
C ARG A 11 0.47 -33.11 13.25
N GLU A 12 1.30 -32.48 12.44
CA GLU A 12 1.21 -31.06 12.17
C GLU A 12 1.17 -31.00 10.64
N SER A 13 -0.01 -31.28 10.08
CA SER A 13 -0.89 -30.22 9.56
C SER A 13 -0.10 -29.20 8.77
N SER A 14 0.02 -29.53 7.48
CA SER A 14 0.08 -28.61 6.36
C SER A 14 -0.67 -27.31 6.64
N ALA A 15 0.04 -26.32 7.17
CA ALA A 15 -0.30 -24.93 6.98
C ALA A 15 0.62 -24.44 5.86
N SER A 16 0.15 -24.55 4.62
CA SER A 16 0.66 -23.72 3.54
C SER A 16 0.23 -22.27 3.83
N SER A 17 0.83 -21.67 4.84
CA SER A 17 0.80 -20.22 4.99
C SER A 17 1.74 -19.70 3.93
N GLY A 18 1.20 -18.99 2.94
CA GLY A 18 1.96 -18.36 1.87
C GLY A 18 2.95 -17.39 2.50
N SER A 19 4.13 -17.88 2.87
CA SER A 19 5.23 -17.07 3.31
C SER A 19 5.74 -16.34 2.07
N ILE A 20 5.34 -15.09 1.96
CA ILE A 20 5.99 -14.13 1.07
C ILE A 20 7.49 -14.25 1.35
N SER A 21 8.28 -14.53 0.31
CA SER A 21 9.72 -14.74 0.48
C SER A 21 10.35 -13.51 1.14
N PRO A 22 11.31 -13.68 2.08
CA PRO A 22 11.84 -12.59 2.91
C PRO A 22 12.51 -11.45 2.10
N SER A 23 12.77 -11.65 0.81
CA SER A 23 13.24 -10.61 -0.11
C SER A 23 12.21 -9.52 -0.43
N HIS A 24 10.90 -9.78 -0.28
CA HIS A 24 9.84 -8.85 -0.66
C HIS A 24 9.29 -8.03 0.52
N GLN A 25 9.57 -8.45 1.75
CA GLN A 25 9.08 -7.80 2.96
C GLN A 25 9.42 -6.30 3.05
N PRO A 26 10.67 -5.84 2.82
CA PRO A 26 11.00 -4.41 2.94
C PRO A 26 10.32 -3.56 1.86
N VAL A 27 10.01 -4.15 0.70
CA VAL A 27 9.33 -3.46 -0.39
C VAL A 27 7.86 -3.24 -0.05
N ILE A 28 7.21 -4.23 0.57
CA ILE A 28 5.82 -4.11 1.05
C ILE A 28 5.73 -3.05 2.14
N ASP A 29 6.65 -3.07 3.11
CA ASP A 29 6.65 -2.13 4.24
C ASP A 29 6.83 -0.67 3.78
N CYS A 30 7.71 -0.41 2.80
CA CYS A 30 7.87 0.93 2.21
C CYS A 30 6.63 1.35 1.41
N ALA A 31 6.10 0.46 0.58
CA ALA A 31 4.91 0.73 -0.21
C ALA A 31 3.68 1.02 0.67
N GLU A 32 3.52 0.32 1.80
CA GLU A 32 2.42 0.57 2.75
C GLU A 32 2.51 1.96 3.38
N ALA A 33 3.69 2.37 3.85
CA ALA A 33 3.86 3.68 4.48
C ALA A 33 3.56 4.83 3.52
N ASP A 34 4.06 4.74 2.27
CA ASP A 34 3.87 5.79 1.27
C ASP A 34 2.44 5.82 0.74
N ALA A 35 1.86 4.65 0.45
CA ALA A 35 0.49 4.58 -0.08
C ALA A 35 -0.55 5.05 0.94
N ARG A 36 -0.36 4.77 2.23
CA ARG A 36 -1.29 5.16 3.29
C ARG A 36 -1.54 6.67 3.29
N SER A 37 -0.49 7.47 3.33
CA SER A 37 -0.59 8.94 3.35
C SER A 37 -1.32 9.49 2.10
N LEU A 38 -1.04 8.91 0.93
CA LEU A 38 -1.65 9.33 -0.33
C LEU A 38 -3.14 8.99 -0.40
N VAL A 39 -3.52 7.79 0.05
CA VAL A 39 -4.91 7.33 0.03
C VAL A 39 -5.75 8.08 1.07
N GLU A 40 -5.24 8.26 2.29
CA GLU A 40 -5.97 8.95 3.37
C GLU A 40 -6.25 10.42 3.00
N SER A 41 -5.25 11.13 2.52
CA SER A 41 -5.43 12.53 2.10
C SER A 41 -6.30 12.66 0.84
N ALA A 42 -6.32 11.66 -0.05
CA ALA A 42 -7.24 11.62 -1.18
C ALA A 42 -8.70 11.44 -0.72
N ALA A 43 -8.95 10.52 0.21
CA ALA A 43 -10.27 10.32 0.79
C ALA A 43 -10.78 11.58 1.50
N LEU A 44 -9.94 12.21 2.33
CA LEU A 44 -10.27 13.47 2.99
C LEU A 44 -10.58 14.58 1.97
N THR A 45 -9.83 14.67 0.87
CA THR A 45 -10.08 15.66 -0.18
C THR A 45 -11.43 15.44 -0.86
N LEU A 46 -11.77 14.19 -1.18
CA LEU A 46 -13.05 13.82 -1.79
C LEU A 46 -14.23 14.22 -0.91
N VAL A 47 -14.14 13.93 0.39
CA VAL A 47 -15.18 14.27 1.38
C VAL A 47 -15.25 15.78 1.62
N ASN A 48 -14.12 16.46 1.84
CA ASN A 48 -14.09 17.89 2.13
C ASN A 48 -14.60 18.74 0.95
N ARG A 49 -14.35 18.28 -0.28
CA ARG A 49 -14.85 18.95 -1.50
C ARG A 49 -16.26 18.54 -1.89
N ARG A 50 -16.95 17.71 -1.08
CA ARG A 50 -18.28 17.18 -1.35
C ARG A 50 -18.39 16.52 -2.73
N GLN A 51 -17.32 15.87 -3.19
CA GLN A 51 -17.31 15.14 -4.46
C GLN A 51 -18.02 13.79 -4.34
N LEU A 52 -18.12 13.27 -3.11
CA LEU A 52 -18.96 12.15 -2.75
C LEU A 52 -20.09 12.65 -1.86
N GLU A 53 -21.30 12.20 -2.15
CA GLU A 53 -22.53 12.50 -1.40
C GLU A 53 -23.08 11.22 -0.75
N PRO A 54 -24.00 11.31 0.22
CA PRO A 54 -24.62 10.12 0.81
C PRO A 54 -25.25 9.19 -0.24
N ALA A 55 -25.74 9.73 -1.34
CA ALA A 55 -26.30 8.96 -2.47
C ALA A 55 -25.27 8.12 -3.23
N ASP A 56 -23.96 8.34 -3.03
CA ASP A 56 -22.90 7.53 -3.62
C ASP A 56 -22.60 6.24 -2.87
N PHE A 57 -23.28 6.02 -1.75
CA PHE A 57 -23.04 4.88 -0.87
C PHE A 57 -24.28 3.99 -0.77
N GLU A 58 -24.06 2.69 -0.89
CA GLU A 58 -25.07 1.64 -0.73
C GLU A 58 -24.84 0.89 0.58
N HIS A 59 -25.85 0.88 1.44
CA HIS A 59 -25.83 0.13 2.69
C HIS A 59 -26.36 -1.27 2.45
N GLN A 60 -25.51 -2.27 2.65
CA GLN A 60 -25.88 -3.67 2.57
C GLN A 60 -26.55 -4.12 3.86
N GLU A 61 -27.46 -5.10 3.76
CA GLU A 61 -28.15 -5.69 4.90
C GLU A 61 -27.20 -6.30 5.95
N THR A 62 -25.98 -6.65 5.52
CA THR A 62 -24.90 -7.16 6.37
C THR A 62 -24.14 -6.07 7.13
N GLY A 63 -24.51 -4.79 6.96
CA GLY A 63 -23.84 -3.63 7.57
C GLY A 63 -22.62 -3.11 6.79
N ALA A 64 -22.29 -3.72 5.64
CA ALA A 64 -21.25 -3.18 4.75
C ALA A 64 -21.75 -1.93 4.02
N VAL A 65 -20.84 -0.98 3.76
CA VAL A 65 -21.12 0.20 2.93
C VAL A 65 -20.27 0.11 1.67
N LEU A 66 -20.93 0.10 0.52
CA LEU A 66 -20.29 0.00 -0.79
C LEU A 66 -20.43 1.32 -1.54
N LEU A 67 -19.48 1.60 -2.44
CA LEU A 67 -19.63 2.70 -3.40
C LEU A 67 -20.54 2.25 -4.54
N THR A 68 -21.50 3.10 -4.89
CA THR A 68 -22.26 2.99 -6.14
C THR A 68 -21.34 3.07 -7.36
N GLU A 69 -21.85 2.71 -8.54
CA GLU A 69 -21.12 2.89 -9.81
C GLU A 69 -20.64 4.34 -10.01
N ARG A 70 -21.50 5.30 -9.66
CA ARG A 70 -21.19 6.74 -9.76
C ARG A 70 -20.07 7.10 -8.79
N GLY A 71 -20.22 6.76 -7.52
CA GLY A 71 -19.22 7.02 -6.48
C GLY A 71 -17.86 6.43 -6.83
N ARG A 72 -17.84 5.17 -7.30
CA ARG A 72 -16.61 4.48 -7.73
C ARG A 72 -15.91 5.22 -8.87
N ARG A 73 -16.67 5.70 -9.86
CA ARG A 73 -16.12 6.47 -10.98
C ARG A 73 -15.48 7.78 -10.50
N VAL A 74 -16.16 8.52 -9.64
CA VAL A 74 -15.64 9.77 -9.05
C VAL A 74 -14.32 9.51 -8.31
N VAL A 75 -14.26 8.47 -7.47
CA VAL A 75 -13.03 8.10 -6.75
C VAL A 75 -11.90 7.76 -7.71
N ILE A 76 -12.16 6.93 -8.73
CA ILE A 76 -11.13 6.52 -9.70
C ILE A 76 -10.64 7.74 -10.49
N GLU A 77 -11.54 8.58 -11.00
CA GLU A 77 -11.18 9.78 -11.77
C GLU A 77 -10.34 10.76 -10.94
N ALA A 78 -10.79 11.05 -9.71
CA ALA A 78 -10.07 11.91 -8.79
C ALA A 78 -8.69 11.34 -8.42
N TRP A 79 -8.59 10.03 -8.19
CA TRP A 79 -7.32 9.36 -7.91
C TRP A 79 -6.35 9.44 -9.11
N GLN A 80 -6.84 9.17 -10.31
CA GLN A 80 -6.04 9.28 -11.53
C GLN A 80 -5.60 10.72 -11.79
N ALA A 81 -6.46 11.70 -11.53
CA ALA A 81 -6.11 13.12 -11.61
C ALA A 81 -5.03 13.49 -10.59
N ARG A 82 -5.18 13.06 -9.33
CA ARG A 82 -4.21 13.34 -8.28
C ARG A 82 -2.82 12.79 -8.59
N LYS A 83 -2.72 11.58 -9.16
CA LYS A 83 -1.44 10.99 -9.56
C LYS A 83 -0.71 11.77 -10.67
N ARG A 84 -1.42 12.58 -11.45
CA ARG A 84 -0.83 13.45 -12.48
C ARG A 84 -0.37 14.80 -11.95
N ASN A 85 -0.71 15.15 -10.71
CA ASN A 85 -0.25 16.41 -10.14
C ASN A 85 1.25 16.33 -9.88
N ASP A 86 1.98 17.32 -10.39
CA ASP A 86 3.40 17.45 -10.13
C ASP A 86 3.62 17.96 -8.71
N LEU A 87 4.48 17.26 -7.98
CA LEU A 87 4.95 17.64 -6.66
C LEU A 87 6.47 17.60 -6.65
N ARG A 88 7.07 18.48 -5.85
CA ARG A 88 8.51 18.52 -5.68
C ARG A 88 8.95 17.42 -4.72
N HIS A 89 9.85 16.55 -5.17
CA HIS A 89 10.36 15.49 -4.32
C HIS A 89 11.45 16.05 -3.38
N ALA A 90 11.21 16.02 -2.07
CA ALA A 90 12.09 16.66 -1.07
C ALA A 90 13.57 16.23 -1.15
N TRP A 91 13.86 15.02 -1.63
CA TRP A 91 15.23 14.52 -1.78
C TRP A 91 15.91 14.92 -3.10
N PHE A 92 15.17 14.94 -4.22
CA PHE A 92 15.74 15.23 -5.54
C PHE A 92 15.64 16.71 -5.90
N ASP A 93 14.83 17.47 -5.16
CA ASP A 93 14.50 18.88 -5.41
C ASP A 93 13.80 19.14 -6.77
N GLU A 94 13.43 18.06 -7.46
CA GLU A 94 12.82 18.05 -8.79
C GLU A 94 11.30 17.86 -8.71
N ALA A 95 10.58 18.46 -9.67
CA ALA A 95 9.16 18.23 -9.84
C ALA A 95 8.92 16.91 -10.57
N ALA A 96 8.10 16.03 -9.99
CA ALA A 96 7.65 14.81 -10.64
C ALA A 96 6.16 14.57 -10.39
N PRO A 97 5.45 13.87 -11.29
CA PRO A 97 4.10 13.44 -11.05
C PRO A 97 4.04 12.58 -9.79
N LEU A 98 3.05 12.84 -8.92
CA LEU A 98 2.86 12.09 -7.69
C LEU A 98 2.77 10.56 -7.92
N GLY A 99 2.24 10.14 -9.08
CA GLY A 99 2.17 8.72 -9.45
C GLY A 99 3.53 8.03 -9.61
N LEU A 100 4.62 8.79 -9.81
CA LEU A 100 5.98 8.25 -9.94
C LEU A 100 6.72 8.15 -8.61
N PHE A 101 6.19 8.78 -7.55
CA PHE A 101 6.85 8.80 -6.25
C PHE A 101 7.12 7.41 -5.66
N PRO A 102 6.20 6.42 -5.73
CA PRO A 102 6.50 5.06 -5.29
C PRO A 102 7.68 4.43 -6.04
N GLN A 103 7.83 4.73 -7.33
CA GLN A 103 8.96 4.24 -8.11
C GLN A 103 10.26 4.95 -7.75
N LEU A 104 10.22 6.25 -7.44
CA LEU A 104 11.38 7.00 -6.92
C LEU A 104 11.82 6.46 -5.55
N GLN A 105 10.86 6.19 -4.66
CA GLN A 105 11.11 5.58 -3.35
C GLN A 105 11.69 4.17 -3.46
N ALA A 106 11.17 3.35 -4.38
CA ALA A 106 11.76 2.03 -4.67
C ALA A 106 13.22 2.11 -5.16
N GLN A 107 13.56 3.14 -5.94
CA GLN A 107 14.94 3.38 -6.37
C GLN A 107 15.84 3.80 -5.19
N LEU A 108 15.37 4.69 -4.32
CA LEU A 108 16.09 5.09 -3.11
C LEU A 108 16.31 3.90 -2.18
N LEU A 109 15.30 3.05 -2.00
CA LEU A 109 15.41 1.80 -1.24
C LEU A 109 16.46 0.87 -1.86
N ALA A 110 16.43 0.66 -3.18
CA ALA A 110 17.41 -0.19 -3.86
C ALA A 110 18.85 0.32 -3.70
N ARG A 111 19.06 1.64 -3.70
CA ARG A 111 20.38 2.25 -3.45
C ARG A 111 20.83 2.07 -2.00
N HIS A 112 19.91 2.22 -1.05
CA HIS A 112 20.20 1.97 0.36
C HIS A 112 20.57 0.50 0.61
N LEU A 113 19.84 -0.46 0.02
CA LEU A 113 20.15 -1.88 0.13
C LEU A 113 21.50 -2.27 -0.50
N ARG A 114 21.97 -1.54 -1.51
CA ARG A 114 23.31 -1.71 -2.10
C ARG A 114 24.42 -1.03 -1.29
N GLY A 115 24.10 -0.33 -0.21
CA GLY A 115 25.06 0.43 0.60
C GLY A 115 25.55 1.71 -0.07
N GLU A 116 24.87 2.19 -1.12
CA GLU A 116 25.20 3.46 -1.79
C GLU A 116 24.65 4.68 -1.03
N LEU A 117 23.76 4.45 -0.05
CA LEU A 117 23.16 5.48 0.80
C LEU A 117 23.27 5.07 2.26
N ASP A 118 23.80 5.97 3.09
CA ASP A 118 23.97 5.77 4.54
C ASP A 118 22.63 5.64 5.29
N GLY A 119 21.54 6.12 4.69
CA GLY A 119 20.19 5.99 5.24
C GLY A 119 19.10 6.14 4.17
N TYR A 120 17.99 5.44 4.37
CA TYR A 120 16.79 5.59 3.54
C TYR A 120 16.01 6.84 3.98
N PRO A 121 15.85 7.85 3.11
CA PRO A 121 15.07 9.03 3.44
C PRO A 121 13.59 8.67 3.51
N ALA A 122 12.94 8.98 4.63
CA ALA A 122 11.50 8.82 4.75
C ALA A 122 10.76 9.72 3.76
N PHE A 123 9.61 9.27 3.29
CA PHE A 123 8.75 10.10 2.47
C PHE A 123 8.13 11.22 3.30
N VAL A 124 8.58 12.45 3.06
CA VAL A 124 8.04 13.65 3.73
C VAL A 124 7.26 14.48 2.71
N TRP A 125 5.98 14.72 3.00
CA TRP A 125 5.15 15.70 2.30
C TRP A 125 5.40 17.09 2.88
N GLY A 126 5.71 18.07 2.02
CA GLY A 126 5.90 19.48 2.37
C GLY A 126 5.54 20.39 1.21
#